data_AF-A0A8B5WB52-F1
#
_entry.id   AF-A0A8B5WB52-F1
#
_cell.length_a   1.000
_cell.length_b   1.000
_cell.length_c   1.000
_cell.angle_alpha   90.00
_cell.angle_beta   90.00
_cell.angle_gamma   90.00
#
_symmetry.space_group_name_H-M   'P 1'
#
loop_
_entity.id
_entity.type
_entity.pdbx_description
1 polymer ?
#
loop_
_entity_poly.entity_id
_entity_poly.type
_entity_poly.pdbx_seq_one_letter_code
_entity_poly.pdbx_strand_id
1 'polypeptide(L)' 'PIQSRKELNIDGKRLMEEKDARGGKWLGEAIAMAEKAVILKAVKNESDSIVNWLRKNKYI' A
#
# COMPACT_ATOMS: atom_id res chain seq x y z
N PRO A 1 -10.25 3.62 -10.88
CA PRO A 1 -9.71 4.73 -10.06
C PRO A 1 -10.46 4.76 -8.73
N ILE A 2 -9.75 4.85 -7.60
CA ILE A 2 -10.40 4.94 -6.29
C ILE A 2 -10.76 6.41 -6.00
N GLN A 3 -11.88 6.65 -5.33
CA GLN A 3 -12.31 7.99 -4.90
C GLN A 3 -11.99 8.26 -3.42
N SER A 4 -11.79 7.21 -2.63
CA SER A 4 -11.46 7.29 -1.20
C SER A 4 -10.42 6.25 -0.80
N ARG A 5 -9.63 6.57 0.23
CA ARG A 5 -8.72 5.62 0.91
C ARG A 5 -9.42 4.35 1.40
N LYS A 6 -10.73 4.39 1.66
CA LYS A 6 -11.54 3.21 2.05
C LYS A 6 -11.71 2.19 0.92
N GLU A 7 -11.51 2.60 -0.32
CA GLU A 7 -11.57 1.73 -1.49
C GLU A 7 -10.23 1.07 -1.79
N LEU A 8 -9.15 1.48 -1.11
CA LEU A 8 -7.84 0.88 -1.29
C LEU A 8 -7.89 -0.57 -0.81
N ASN A 9 -7.66 -1.52 -1.71
CA ASN A 9 -7.74 -2.94 -1.43
C ASN A 9 -6.47 -3.45 -0.74
N ILE A 10 -6.02 -2.77 0.32
CA ILE A 10 -4.96 -3.25 1.21
C ILE A 10 -5.12 -2.69 2.62
N ASP A 11 -4.91 -3.57 3.60
CA ASP A 11 -4.97 -3.22 5.02
C ASP A 11 -3.57 -3.09 5.64
N GLY A 12 -3.47 -2.26 6.67
CA GLY A 12 -2.22 -2.07 7.40
C GLY A 12 -1.68 -3.35 8.05
N LYS A 13 -2.57 -4.28 8.46
CA LYS A 13 -2.20 -5.59 9.00
C LYS A 13 -1.35 -6.39 8.00
N ARG A 14 -1.81 -6.43 6.75
CA ARG A 14 -1.10 -7.12 5.68
C ARG A 14 0.27 -6.51 5.43
N LEU A 15 0.39 -5.19 5.42
CA LEU A 15 1.68 -4.52 5.24
C LEU A 15 2.66 -4.82 6.38
N MET A 16 2.17 -4.93 7.61
CA MET A 16 2.99 -5.33 8.77
C MET A 16 3.47 -6.77 8.65
N GLU A 17 2.62 -7.69 8.19
CA GLU A 17 2.97 -9.09 7.94
C GLU A 17 4.00 -9.22 6.81
N GLU A 18 3.83 -8.50 5.71
CA GLU A 18 4.73 -8.56 4.55
C GLU A 18 6.11 -7.94 4.80
N LYS A 19 6.21 -7.03 5.78
CA LYS A 19 7.45 -6.37 6.22
C LYS A 19 8.10 -7.04 7.44
N ASP A 20 7.38 -7.95 8.10
CA ASP A 20 7.72 -8.48 9.42
C ASP A 20 8.07 -7.37 10.44
N ALA A 21 7.25 -6.32 10.46
CA ALA A 21 7.49 -5.14 11.28
C ALA A 21 6.22 -4.65 11.97
N ARG A 22 6.38 -4.19 13.22
CA ARG A 22 5.28 -3.52 13.94
C ARG A 22 4.90 -2.20 13.28
N GLY A 23 3.63 -1.83 13.45
CA GLY A 23 3.09 -0.57 12.97
C GLY A 23 3.89 0.62 13.49
N GLY A 24 4.11 1.61 12.62
CA GLY A 24 4.84 2.82 12.92
C GLY A 24 4.62 3.87 11.85
N LYS A 25 5.38 4.98 11.91
CA LYS A 25 5.26 6.09 10.95
C LYS A 25 5.36 5.64 9.49
N TRP A 26 6.19 4.64 9.22
CA TRP A 26 6.37 4.03 7.90
C TRP A 26 5.07 3.46 7.30
N LEU A 27 4.13 3.00 8.13
CA LEU A 27 2.89 2.39 7.65
C LEU A 27 1.97 3.45 7.04
N GLY A 28 1.94 4.65 7.64
CA GLY A 28 1.21 5.80 7.09
C GLY A 28 1.76 6.21 5.73
N GLU A 29 3.09 6.25 5.59
CA GLU A 29 3.78 6.55 4.34
C GLU A 29 3.52 5.47 3.27
N ALA A 30 3.62 4.19 3.62
CA ALA A 30 3.34 3.08 2.70
C ALA A 30 1.90 3.13 2.17
N ILE A 31 0.92 3.37 3.04
CA ILE A 31 -0.49 3.46 2.62
C ILE A 31 -0.72 4.69 1.74
N ALA A 32 -0.16 5.85 2.08
CA ALA A 32 -0.29 7.06 1.28
C ALA A 32 0.32 6.88 -0.13
N MET A 33 1.45 6.18 -0.22
CA MET A 33 2.10 5.89 -1.48
C MET A 33 1.34 4.86 -2.32
N ALA A 34 0.77 3.83 -1.69
CA ALA A 34 -0.12 2.89 -2.34
C ALA A 34 -1.36 3.59 -2.93
N GLU A 35 -2.02 4.45 -2.15
CA GLU A 35 -3.17 5.23 -2.57
C GLU A 35 -2.83 6.09 -3.79
N LYS A 36 -1.71 6.84 -3.72
CA LYS A 36 -1.23 7.65 -4.85
C LYS A 36 -0.94 6.80 -6.09
N ALA A 37 -0.32 5.64 -5.94
CA ALA A 37 -0.01 4.75 -7.05
C ALA A 37 -1.27 4.21 -7.75
N VAL A 38 -2.31 3.87 -6.99
CA VAL A 38 -3.59 3.40 -7.53
C VAL A 38 -4.35 4.53 -8.23
N ILE A 39 -4.37 5.74 -7.64
CA ILE A 39 -4.99 6.93 -8.25
C ILE A 39 -4.33 7.27 -9.59
N LEU A 40 -2.99 7.25 -9.64
CA LEU A 40 -2.21 7.51 -10.84
C LEU A 40 -2.22 6.33 -11.84
N LYS A 41 -2.96 5.25 -11.56
CA LYS A 41 -3.00 4.02 -12.37
C LYS A 41 -1.63 3.36 -12.57
N ALA A 42 -0.67 3.62 -11.68
CA ALA A 42 0.65 3.00 -11.70
C ALA A 42 0.62 1.55 -11.19
N VAL A 43 -0.40 1.19 -10.39
CA VAL A 43 -0.66 -0.16 -9.89
C VAL A 43 -2.16 -0.43 -9.86
N LYS A 44 -2.57 -1.69 -10.04
CA LYS A 44 -3.96 -2.11 -9.87
C LYS A 44 -4.35 -2.05 -8.40
N ASN A 45 -5.64 -1.79 -8.14
CA ASN A 45 -6.20 -1.82 -6.78
C ASN A 45 -6.44 -3.27 -6.30
N GLU A 46 -5.38 -4.06 -6.30
CA GLU A 46 -5.34 -5.45 -5.89
C GLU A 46 -4.25 -5.58 -4.84
N SER A 47 -4.53 -6.26 -3.73
CA SER A 47 -3.62 -6.30 -2.59
C SER A 47 -2.21 -6.78 -2.97
N ASP A 48 -2.08 -7.87 -3.71
CA ASP A 48 -0.78 -8.42 -4.13
C ASP A 48 -0.02 -7.45 -5.05
N SER A 49 -0.73 -6.82 -5.99
CA SER A 49 -0.18 -5.81 -6.88
C SER A 49 0.38 -4.62 -6.08
N ILE A 50 -0.36 -4.16 -5.06
CA ILE A 50 0.05 -3.06 -4.18
C ILE A 50 1.26 -3.46 -3.32
N VAL A 51 1.26 -4.64 -2.70
CA VAL A 51 2.41 -5.15 -1.90
C VAL A 51 3.67 -5.19 -2.77
N ASN A 52 3.59 -5.79 -3.96
CA ASN A 52 4.73 -5.90 -4.86
C ASN A 52 5.25 -4.53 -5.30
N TRP A 53 4.34 -3.58 -5.55
CA TRP A 53 4.73 -2.22 -5.87
C TRP A 53 5.42 -1.52 -4.69
N LEU A 54 4.90 -1.67 -3.48
CA LEU A 54 5.50 -1.09 -2.27
C LEU A 54 6.89 -1.67 -2.00
N ARG A 55 7.08 -2.99 -2.16
CA ARG A 55 8.39 -3.67 -2.06
C ARG A 55 9.39 -3.13 -3.07
N LYS A 56 8.98 -3.05 -4.35
CA LYS A 56 9.85 -2.56 -5.43
C LYS A 56 10.33 -1.12 -5.18
N ASN A 57 9.50 -0.30 -4.54
CA ASN A 57 9.80 1.09 -4.20
C ASN A 57 10.34 1.28 -2.77
N LYS A 58 10.64 0.18 -2.05
CA LYS A 58 11.23 0.19 -0.69
C LYS A 58 10.39 0.90 0.39
N TYR A 59 9.08 0.90 0.24
CA TYR A 59 8.17 1.39 1.29
C TYR A 59 7.91 0.31 2.36
N ILE A 60 7.93 -0.95 1.95
CA ILE A 60 7.87 -2.13 2.82
C ILE A 60 9.02 -3.07 2.50
#